data_AF-A0A5B8J266-F1
#
_entry.id   AF-A0A5B8J266-F1
#
_cell.length_a   1.000
_cell.length_b   1.000
_cell.length_c   1.000
_cell.angle_alpha   90.00
_cell.angle_beta   90.00
_cell.angle_gamma   90.00
#
_symmetry.space_group_name_H-M   'P 1'
#
loop_
_entity.id
_entity.type
_entity.pdbx_description
1 polymer ?
#
loop_
_entity_poly.entity_id
_entity_poly.type
_entity_poly.pdbx_seq_one_letter_code
_entity_poly.pdbx_strand_id
1 'polypeptide(L)'
;MKIRRACKQLAAVIVASVSFGGASFAATLNEADLASRQVSSDWSRPSEIVDGYDQFIGYGYGHGNEYLYFSGLRAGAQQVKLTLALPEGVNDQWSTMNLNYKTTPFQYSGFEGATPGQFQLNPNTTRETSYTISLGDEFSGALYLALHFNNGPMTYFIEAPGNTGFQPQPPTTPVPLPAGVLLLGSAVAGLGGATALKRCKSKRNQ
;
A
#
# COMPACT_ATOMS: atom_id res chain seq x y z
N MET A 1 51.73 -49.37 -22.56
CA MET A 1 51.31 -48.42 -23.62
C MET A 1 50.02 -47.71 -23.17
N LYS A 2 50.07 -46.39 -23.00
CA LYS A 2 49.01 -45.35 -23.20
C LYS A 2 47.52 -45.83 -23.17
N ILE A 3 46.53 -45.28 -22.45
CA ILE A 3 46.11 -43.86 -22.32
C ILE A 3 44.82 -43.74 -21.46
N ARG A 4 44.78 -42.73 -20.55
CA ARG A 4 43.71 -41.75 -20.17
C ARG A 4 42.37 -42.21 -19.55
N ARG A 5 42.07 -41.79 -18.30
CA ARG A 5 41.32 -40.58 -17.83
C ARG A 5 39.79 -40.74 -17.82
N ALA A 6 39.16 -40.53 -16.66
CA ALA A 6 38.20 -39.43 -16.45
C ALA A 6 37.71 -39.41 -14.99
N CYS A 7 38.16 -38.40 -14.26
CA CYS A 7 37.62 -37.93 -12.99
C CYS A 7 36.25 -37.26 -13.26
N LYS A 8 35.18 -37.63 -12.55
CA LYS A 8 33.93 -36.87 -12.55
C LYS A 8 33.69 -36.33 -11.14
N GLN A 9 34.08 -35.08 -10.94
CA GLN A 9 33.71 -34.27 -9.79
C GLN A 9 32.25 -33.84 -9.93
N LEU A 10 31.43 -34.12 -8.92
CA LEU A 10 30.11 -33.49 -8.77
C LEU A 10 30.28 -32.28 -7.87
N ALA A 11 30.20 -31.09 -8.49
CA ALA A 11 30.12 -29.82 -7.80
C ALA A 11 28.67 -29.58 -7.36
N ALA A 12 28.46 -29.28 -6.07
CA ALA A 12 27.17 -28.85 -5.56
C ALA A 12 26.97 -27.36 -5.87
N VAL A 13 25.91 -27.03 -6.61
CA VAL A 13 25.50 -25.66 -6.93
C VAL A 13 24.68 -25.12 -5.76
N ILE A 14 25.16 -24.05 -5.13
CA ILE A 14 24.39 -23.26 -4.16
C ILE A 14 23.58 -22.24 -4.95
N VAL A 15 22.25 -22.35 -4.94
CA VAL A 15 21.34 -21.36 -5.51
C VAL A 15 21.13 -20.25 -4.48
N ALA A 16 21.73 -19.09 -4.71
CA ALA A 16 21.45 -17.87 -3.95
C ALA A 16 20.18 -17.22 -4.54
N SER A 17 19.08 -17.29 -3.81
CA SER A 17 17.86 -16.55 -4.13
C SER A 17 18.07 -15.07 -3.79
N VAL A 18 18.22 -14.23 -4.82
CA VAL A 18 18.25 -12.77 -4.70
C VAL A 18 16.80 -12.30 -4.58
N SER A 19 16.38 -11.93 -3.37
CA SER A 19 15.09 -11.27 -3.14
C SER A 19 15.22 -9.82 -3.56
N PHE A 20 14.62 -9.45 -4.70
CA PHE A 20 14.46 -8.05 -5.08
C PHE A 20 13.34 -7.45 -4.21
N GLY A 21 13.71 -6.62 -3.24
CA GLY A 21 12.77 -5.72 -2.58
C GLY A 21 12.37 -4.64 -3.59
N GLY A 22 11.16 -4.73 -4.14
CA GLY A 22 10.65 -3.73 -5.07
C GLY A 22 10.35 -2.43 -4.35
N ALA A 23 10.92 -1.31 -4.82
CA ALA A 23 10.48 0.01 -4.41
C ALA A 23 8.99 0.17 -4.78
N SER A 24 8.15 0.56 -3.83
CA SER A 24 6.79 1.02 -4.13
C SER A 24 6.91 2.35 -4.87
N PHE A 25 6.44 2.40 -6.11
CA PHE A 25 6.35 3.66 -6.85
C PHE A 25 5.07 4.37 -6.41
N ALA A 26 5.21 5.60 -5.95
CA ALA A 26 4.10 6.55 -5.90
C ALA A 26 3.58 6.76 -7.32
N ALA A 27 2.27 6.61 -7.54
CA ALA A 27 1.66 6.84 -8.83
C ALA A 27 0.50 7.82 -8.70
N THR A 28 0.49 8.80 -9.59
CA THR A 28 -0.57 9.79 -9.69
C THR A 28 -1.58 9.34 -10.74
N LEU A 29 -2.85 9.27 -10.36
CA LEU A 29 -3.97 9.13 -11.29
C LEU A 29 -4.60 10.50 -11.50
N ASN A 30 -4.76 10.90 -12.76
CA ASN A 30 -5.54 12.08 -13.10
C ASN A 30 -6.98 11.67 -13.41
N GLU A 31 -7.96 12.49 -13.04
CA GLU A 31 -9.37 12.31 -13.42
C GLU A 31 -9.54 12.15 -14.93
N ALA A 32 -8.75 12.87 -15.73
CA ALA A 32 -8.77 12.77 -17.18
C ALA A 32 -8.35 11.38 -17.69
N ASP A 33 -7.66 10.58 -16.88
CA ASP A 33 -7.24 9.21 -17.22
C ASP A 33 -8.29 8.15 -16.84
N LEU A 34 -9.36 8.53 -16.13
CA LEU A 34 -10.49 7.64 -15.89
C LEU A 34 -11.15 7.26 -17.23
N ALA A 35 -11.67 6.03 -17.32
CA ALA A 35 -12.38 5.57 -18.51
C ALA A 35 -13.59 6.45 -18.87
N SER A 36 -14.27 6.99 -17.84
CA SER A 36 -15.37 7.97 -17.97
C SER A 36 -14.89 9.39 -18.31
N ARG A 37 -13.59 9.67 -18.22
CA ARG A 37 -12.97 11.01 -18.31
C ARG A 37 -13.46 12.03 -17.26
N GLN A 38 -14.21 11.57 -16.26
CA GLN A 38 -14.78 12.37 -15.18
C GLN A 38 -15.06 11.51 -13.95
N VAL A 39 -15.02 12.11 -12.76
CA VAL A 39 -15.51 11.47 -11.53
C VAL A 39 -17.04 11.35 -11.57
N SER A 40 -17.57 10.29 -10.95
CA SER A 40 -19.00 10.03 -10.90
C SER A 40 -19.74 11.13 -10.15
N SER A 41 -20.87 11.58 -10.69
CA SER A 41 -21.83 12.45 -10.00
C SER A 41 -22.98 11.67 -9.35
N ASP A 42 -22.91 10.33 -9.33
CA ASP A 42 -23.89 9.44 -8.72
C ASP A 42 -23.29 8.80 -7.46
N TRP A 43 -23.80 9.21 -6.30
CA TRP A 43 -23.32 8.71 -5.00
C TRP A 43 -23.52 7.20 -4.82
N SER A 44 -24.46 6.60 -5.55
CA SER A 44 -24.72 5.15 -5.49
C SER A 44 -23.71 4.37 -6.34
N ARG A 45 -22.93 5.06 -7.17
CA ARG A 45 -21.94 4.49 -8.09
C ARG A 45 -20.67 5.37 -8.12
N PRO A 46 -19.94 5.52 -7.01
CA PRO A 46 -18.73 6.34 -6.96
C PRO A 46 -17.64 5.80 -7.88
N SER A 47 -16.78 6.68 -8.39
CA SER A 47 -15.59 6.29 -9.16
C SER A 47 -14.57 5.59 -8.28
N GLU A 48 -14.11 4.41 -8.69
CA GLU A 48 -13.09 3.68 -7.97
C GLU A 48 -11.69 4.22 -8.30
N ILE A 49 -10.93 4.52 -7.25
CA ILE A 49 -9.49 4.70 -7.31
C ILE A 49 -8.86 3.38 -6.84
N VAL A 50 -8.45 2.58 -7.82
CA VAL A 50 -7.85 1.26 -7.59
C VAL A 50 -6.52 1.37 -6.87
N ASP A 51 -6.02 0.23 -6.37
CA ASP A 51 -4.72 0.16 -5.74
C ASP A 51 -3.58 0.52 -6.72
N GLY A 52 -2.45 0.95 -6.16
CA GLY A 52 -1.27 1.39 -6.91
C GLY A 52 -1.19 2.89 -7.14
N TYR A 53 -2.27 3.65 -6.91
CA TYR A 53 -2.28 5.12 -7.02
C TYR A 53 -2.36 5.79 -5.66
N ASP A 54 -1.26 6.36 -5.20
CA ASP A 54 -1.20 7.08 -3.92
C ASP A 54 -1.49 8.57 -4.04
N GLN A 55 -1.72 9.04 -5.27
CA GLN A 55 -2.13 10.40 -5.56
C GLN A 55 -3.27 10.41 -6.56
N PHE A 56 -4.27 11.27 -6.33
CA PHE A 56 -5.35 11.53 -7.28
C PHE A 56 -5.49 13.04 -7.52
N ILE A 57 -5.52 13.45 -8.79
CA ILE A 57 -5.77 14.84 -9.20
C ILE A 57 -7.11 14.89 -9.92
N GLY A 58 -8.00 15.78 -9.49
CA GLY A 58 -9.27 16.04 -10.17
C GLY A 58 -9.64 17.51 -10.24
N TYR A 59 -10.75 17.79 -10.92
CA TYR A 59 -11.24 19.14 -11.18
C TYR A 59 -12.74 19.23 -10.96
N GLY A 60 -13.13 20.01 -9.95
CA GLY A 60 -14.52 20.29 -9.64
C GLY A 60 -15.04 21.56 -10.28
N TYR A 61 -16.27 21.48 -10.79
CA TYR A 61 -17.03 22.64 -11.28
C TYR A 61 -18.03 23.12 -10.23
N GLY A 62 -18.28 24.43 -10.16
CA GLY A 62 -19.29 25.00 -9.27
C GLY A 62 -20.67 24.36 -9.48
N HIS A 63 -21.36 24.07 -8.38
CA HIS A 63 -22.62 23.30 -8.31
C HIS A 63 -22.52 21.82 -8.72
N GLY A 64 -21.32 21.28 -8.88
CA GLY A 64 -21.07 19.87 -9.15
C GLY A 64 -20.97 19.02 -7.88
N ASN A 65 -21.28 17.73 -8.02
CA ASN A 65 -20.99 16.73 -6.99
C ASN A 65 -20.11 15.65 -7.61
N GLU A 66 -19.10 15.24 -6.86
CA GLU A 66 -18.17 14.19 -7.27
C GLU A 66 -18.03 13.16 -6.17
N TYR A 67 -18.18 11.90 -6.55
CA TYR A 67 -18.16 10.75 -5.67
C TYR A 67 -17.08 9.80 -6.14
N LEU A 68 -16.10 9.57 -5.28
CA LEU A 68 -15.03 8.61 -5.52
C LEU A 68 -14.73 7.80 -4.26
N TYR A 69 -14.05 6.69 -4.42
CA TYR A 69 -13.59 5.90 -3.29
C TYR A 69 -12.26 5.22 -3.58
N PHE A 70 -11.45 5.08 -2.55
CA PHE A 70 -10.26 4.25 -2.56
C PHE A 70 -10.64 2.86 -2.05
N SER A 71 -10.36 1.82 -2.85
CA SER A 71 -10.69 0.43 -2.49
C SER A 71 -9.53 -0.36 -1.89
N GLY A 72 -8.30 0.14 -2.04
CA GLY A 72 -7.07 -0.58 -1.71
C GLY A 72 -6.20 0.07 -0.64
N LEU A 73 -6.75 0.97 0.19
CA LEU A 73 -5.98 1.57 1.27
C LEU A 73 -5.55 0.50 2.27
N ARG A 74 -4.31 0.59 2.77
CA ARG A 74 -3.81 -0.26 3.86
C ARG A 74 -4.76 -0.21 5.06
N ALA A 75 -5.06 -1.33 5.69
CA ALA A 75 -5.83 -1.32 6.94
C ALA A 75 -5.05 -0.67 8.10
N GLY A 76 -5.77 -0.20 9.11
CA GLY A 76 -5.21 0.43 10.31
C GLY A 76 -4.96 1.93 10.18
N ALA A 77 -4.33 2.50 11.22
CA ALA A 77 -4.15 3.94 11.33
C ALA A 77 -3.29 4.52 10.21
N GLN A 78 -3.81 5.56 9.57
CA GLN A 78 -3.13 6.31 8.52
C GLN A 78 -3.81 7.66 8.29
N GLN A 79 -3.26 8.45 7.36
CA GLN A 79 -3.80 9.75 7.00
C GLN A 79 -3.99 9.83 5.49
N VAL A 80 -5.09 10.45 5.07
CA VAL A 80 -5.35 10.84 3.68
C VAL A 80 -5.49 12.35 3.66
N LYS A 81 -4.74 13.04 2.80
CA LYS A 81 -4.74 14.50 2.72
C LYS A 81 -5.42 14.96 1.45
N LEU A 82 -6.42 15.82 1.58
CA LEU A 82 -7.08 16.53 0.49
C LEU A 82 -6.54 17.95 0.45
N THR A 83 -6.09 18.40 -0.72
CA THR A 83 -5.68 19.78 -0.98
C THR A 83 -6.57 20.35 -2.07
N LEU A 84 -7.04 21.57 -1.88
CA LEU A 84 -7.87 22.32 -2.82
C LEU A 84 -7.10 23.55 -3.25
N ALA A 85 -7.12 23.86 -4.54
CA ALA A 85 -6.50 25.05 -5.08
C ALA A 85 -7.40 25.71 -6.12
N LEU A 86 -7.28 27.04 -6.22
CA LEU A 86 -7.86 27.80 -7.32
C LEU A 86 -7.05 27.56 -8.58
N PRO A 87 -7.67 27.10 -9.68
CA PRO A 87 -6.99 27.00 -10.96
C PRO A 87 -6.40 28.34 -11.39
N GLU A 88 -5.32 28.29 -12.18
CA GLU A 88 -4.71 29.50 -12.73
C GLU A 88 -5.74 30.30 -13.55
N GLY A 89 -5.70 31.63 -13.45
CA GLY A 89 -6.64 32.53 -14.13
C GLY A 89 -8.03 32.63 -13.49
N VAL A 90 -8.35 31.82 -12.48
CA VAL A 90 -9.61 31.94 -11.74
C VAL A 90 -9.53 33.09 -10.74
N ASN A 91 -10.49 34.03 -10.89
CA ASN A 91 -10.64 35.23 -10.06
C ASN A 91 -11.97 35.28 -9.31
N ASP A 92 -12.72 34.17 -9.25
CA ASP A 92 -13.95 34.07 -8.47
C ASP A 92 -13.64 34.20 -6.97
N GLN A 93 -14.28 35.16 -6.30
CA GLN A 93 -14.05 35.49 -4.89
C GLN A 93 -14.62 34.44 -3.91
N TRP A 94 -15.46 33.52 -4.39
CA TRP A 94 -16.21 32.58 -3.55
C TRP A 94 -16.18 31.15 -4.07
N SER A 95 -15.03 30.60 -4.43
CA SER A 95 -14.99 29.16 -4.70
C SER A 95 -15.20 28.40 -3.39
N THR A 96 -16.21 27.54 -3.30
CA THR A 96 -16.56 26.81 -2.08
C THR A 96 -16.86 25.33 -2.33
N MET A 97 -16.47 24.45 -1.41
CA MET A 97 -16.73 23.01 -1.47
C MET A 97 -16.99 22.43 -0.08
N ASN A 98 -17.92 21.48 0.05
CA ASN A 98 -18.10 20.68 1.27
C ASN A 98 -17.58 19.26 1.03
N LEU A 99 -16.86 18.74 2.02
CA LEU A 99 -16.41 17.34 2.04
C LEU A 99 -17.33 16.51 2.94
N ASN A 100 -17.73 15.35 2.45
CA ASN A 100 -18.31 14.28 3.22
C ASN A 100 -17.45 13.02 3.02
N TYR A 101 -17.19 12.26 4.08
CA TYR A 101 -16.45 11.00 3.95
C TYR A 101 -16.94 9.88 4.87
N LYS A 102 -16.80 8.64 4.40
CA LYS A 102 -17.16 7.41 5.11
C LYS A 102 -16.16 6.29 4.87
N THR A 103 -16.05 5.38 5.83
CA THR A 103 -15.28 4.14 5.70
C THR A 103 -16.13 2.95 5.21
N THR A 104 -17.40 3.22 4.87
CA THR A 104 -18.37 2.28 4.31
C THR A 104 -19.08 2.95 3.14
N PRO A 105 -19.64 2.16 2.19
CA PRO A 105 -20.39 2.73 1.08
C PRO A 105 -21.48 3.72 1.52
N PHE A 106 -21.78 4.67 0.64
CA PHE A 106 -22.98 5.49 0.76
C PHE A 106 -24.23 4.60 0.65
N GLN A 107 -25.18 4.75 1.57
CA GLN A 107 -26.40 3.94 1.71
C GLN A 107 -27.65 4.71 1.27
N TYR A 108 -27.72 6.00 1.58
CA TYR A 108 -28.96 6.77 1.43
C TYR A 108 -28.78 8.06 0.62
N SER A 109 -27.58 8.67 0.66
CA SER A 109 -27.31 9.90 -0.07
C SER A 109 -25.80 10.16 -0.17
N GLY A 110 -25.39 11.16 -0.94
CA GLY A 110 -24.01 11.66 -0.92
C GLY A 110 -23.63 12.50 0.32
N PHE A 111 -24.59 12.90 1.14
CA PHE A 111 -24.41 13.86 2.25
C PHE A 111 -24.26 13.20 3.62
N GLU A 112 -23.84 11.95 3.66
CA GLU A 112 -23.68 11.17 4.89
C GLU A 112 -22.21 11.02 5.29
N GLY A 113 -21.99 10.66 6.56
CA GLY A 113 -20.66 10.46 7.11
C GLY A 113 -20.11 11.68 7.84
N ALA A 114 -18.79 11.69 8.01
CA ALA A 114 -18.09 12.78 8.68
C ALA A 114 -18.07 14.03 7.78
N THR A 115 -18.38 15.18 8.38
CA THR A 115 -18.49 16.47 7.68
C THR A 115 -17.58 17.49 8.38
N PRO A 116 -16.33 17.69 7.93
CA PRO A 116 -15.42 18.66 8.52
C PRO A 116 -15.84 20.11 8.32
N GLY A 117 -16.77 20.38 7.40
CA GLY A 117 -17.32 21.70 7.12
C GLY A 117 -17.10 22.12 5.67
N GLN A 118 -17.23 23.43 5.44
CA GLN A 118 -17.04 24.06 4.15
C GLN A 118 -15.60 24.57 4.00
N PHE A 119 -15.01 24.30 2.84
CA PHE A 119 -13.77 24.91 2.39
C PHE A 119 -14.08 26.06 1.46
N GLN A 120 -13.42 27.19 1.68
CA GLN A 120 -13.55 28.38 0.84
C GLN A 120 -12.18 28.81 0.35
N LEU A 121 -12.09 29.08 -0.94
CA LEU A 121 -10.92 29.70 -1.56
C LEU A 121 -11.29 31.08 -2.08
N ASN A 122 -10.33 32.00 -2.01
CA ASN A 122 -10.43 33.35 -2.50
C ASN A 122 -9.11 33.77 -3.15
N PRO A 123 -9.14 34.32 -4.39
CA PRO A 123 -7.96 34.63 -5.17
C PRO A 123 -7.05 35.67 -4.52
N ASN A 124 -7.58 36.49 -3.61
CA ASN A 124 -6.87 37.58 -2.93
C ASN A 124 -6.37 37.22 -1.53
N THR A 125 -6.83 36.10 -0.94
CA THR A 125 -6.45 35.73 0.44
C THR A 125 -5.98 34.29 0.58
N THR A 126 -6.74 33.33 0.06
CA THR A 126 -6.53 31.90 0.29
C THR A 126 -6.74 31.16 -1.02
N ARG A 127 -5.66 30.99 -1.78
CA ARG A 127 -5.70 30.29 -3.07
C ARG A 127 -5.60 28.78 -2.95
N GLU A 128 -5.17 28.28 -1.80
CA GLU A 128 -5.00 26.86 -1.51
C GLU A 128 -5.37 26.59 -0.04
N THR A 129 -5.96 25.42 0.23
CA THR A 129 -6.19 24.90 1.57
C THR A 129 -6.09 23.38 1.58
N SER A 130 -5.75 22.79 2.73
CA SER A 130 -5.67 21.35 2.89
C SER A 130 -6.45 20.87 4.11
N TYR A 131 -6.98 19.65 4.02
CA TYR A 131 -7.61 18.93 5.10
C TYR A 131 -7.07 17.50 5.17
N THR A 132 -6.77 17.05 6.40
CA THR A 132 -6.27 15.70 6.63
C THR A 132 -7.34 14.86 7.30
N ILE A 133 -7.72 13.76 6.64
CA ILE A 133 -8.57 12.71 7.19
C ILE A 133 -7.68 11.75 7.97
N SER A 134 -7.85 11.70 9.29
CA SER A 134 -7.20 10.71 10.14
C SER A 134 -8.06 9.46 10.23
N LEU A 135 -7.53 8.33 9.76
CA LEU A 135 -8.15 7.01 9.85
C LEU A 135 -7.58 6.28 11.07
N GLY A 136 -8.45 5.65 11.85
CA GLY A 136 -8.08 4.95 13.09
C GLY A 136 -7.62 3.51 12.87
N ASP A 137 -7.22 2.84 13.95
CA ASP A 137 -6.73 1.45 13.93
C ASP A 137 -7.76 0.43 13.41
N GLU A 138 -9.06 0.74 13.54
CA GLU A 138 -10.17 -0.10 13.06
C GLU A 138 -10.49 0.10 11.56
N PHE A 139 -9.70 0.92 10.84
CA PHE A 139 -9.94 1.18 9.42
C PHE A 139 -9.68 -0.06 8.56
N SER A 140 -10.68 -0.46 7.77
CA SER A 140 -10.69 -1.72 7.01
C SER A 140 -10.23 -1.63 5.55
N GLY A 141 -9.77 -0.46 5.10
CA GLY A 141 -9.14 -0.30 3.78
C GLY A 141 -9.97 0.40 2.69
N ALA A 142 -11.20 0.80 2.97
CA ALA A 142 -12.04 1.53 2.03
C ALA A 142 -12.42 2.92 2.53
N LEU A 143 -12.17 3.96 1.73
CA LEU A 143 -12.54 5.35 2.03
C LEU A 143 -13.36 5.92 0.88
N TYR A 144 -14.61 6.28 1.17
CA TYR A 144 -15.56 6.92 0.27
C TYR A 144 -15.58 8.42 0.52
N LEU A 145 -15.47 9.20 -0.54
CA LEU A 145 -15.44 10.66 -0.51
C LEU A 145 -16.57 11.22 -1.37
N ALA A 146 -17.20 12.26 -0.86
CA ALA A 146 -18.18 13.07 -1.56
C ALA A 146 -17.71 14.52 -1.52
N LEU A 147 -17.43 15.08 -2.69
CA LEU A 147 -16.98 16.45 -2.89
C LEU A 147 -18.13 17.25 -3.49
N HIS A 148 -18.66 18.19 -2.71
CA HIS A 148 -19.81 19.01 -3.09
C HIS A 148 -19.35 20.43 -3.40
N PHE A 149 -19.11 20.73 -4.66
CA PHE A 149 -18.68 22.05 -5.10
C PHE A 149 -19.89 22.99 -5.11
N ASN A 150 -19.96 23.92 -4.17
CA ASN A 150 -21.11 24.81 -4.04
C ASN A 150 -21.01 26.03 -4.96
N ASN A 151 -19.79 26.53 -5.21
CA ASN A 151 -19.55 27.65 -6.11
C ASN A 151 -18.10 27.63 -6.63
N GLY A 152 -17.90 28.18 -7.83
CA GLY A 152 -16.59 28.35 -8.45
C GLY A 152 -15.84 27.04 -8.80
N PRO A 153 -14.90 27.08 -9.74
CA PRO A 153 -14.07 25.92 -10.06
C PRO A 153 -12.94 25.72 -9.05
N MET A 154 -12.57 24.46 -8.80
CA MET A 154 -11.42 24.09 -7.98
C MET A 154 -10.67 22.90 -8.56
N THR A 155 -9.34 22.92 -8.49
CA THR A 155 -8.55 21.68 -8.58
C THR A 155 -8.45 21.06 -7.20
N TYR A 156 -8.53 19.74 -7.13
CA TYR A 156 -8.26 19.01 -5.90
C TYR A 156 -7.21 17.93 -6.10
N PHE A 157 -6.43 17.73 -5.05
CA PHE A 157 -5.34 16.77 -4.99
C PHE A 157 -5.47 15.93 -3.72
N ILE A 158 -5.51 14.62 -3.87
CA ILE A 158 -5.66 13.67 -2.77
C ILE A 158 -4.38 12.86 -2.66
N GLU A 159 -3.76 12.90 -1.48
CA GLU A 159 -2.60 12.09 -1.11
C GLU A 159 -3.10 10.94 -0.22
N ALA A 160 -2.95 9.72 -0.72
CA ALA A 160 -3.43 8.48 -0.13
C ALA A 160 -2.27 7.45 -0.05
N PRO A 161 -1.25 7.68 0.80
CA PRO A 161 -0.02 6.88 0.82
C PRO A 161 -0.24 5.38 1.08
N GLY A 162 -1.33 5.02 1.79
CA GLY A 162 -1.71 3.63 2.00
C GLY A 162 -2.26 2.93 0.76
N ASN A 163 -2.46 3.62 -0.37
CA ASN A 163 -3.00 3.07 -1.62
C ASN A 163 -1.89 2.71 -2.64
N THR A 164 -0.62 2.71 -2.25
CA THR A 164 0.56 2.37 -3.09
C THR A 164 0.60 0.93 -3.62
N GLY A 165 -0.46 0.13 -3.41
CA GLY A 165 -0.53 -1.29 -3.73
C GLY A 165 0.07 -2.15 -2.62
N PHE A 166 -0.53 -3.32 -2.37
CA PHE A 166 0.02 -4.28 -1.42
C PHE A 166 1.39 -4.77 -1.91
N GLN A 167 2.46 -4.36 -1.24
CA GLN A 167 3.68 -5.16 -1.21
C GLN A 167 3.36 -6.45 -0.44
N PRO A 168 3.76 -7.65 -0.92
CA PRO A 168 3.78 -8.82 -0.06
C PRO A 168 4.67 -8.48 1.14
N GLN A 169 4.07 -8.42 2.32
CA GLN A 169 4.78 -8.22 3.56
C GLN A 169 5.89 -9.28 3.63
N PRO A 170 7.18 -8.91 3.76
CA PRO A 170 8.22 -9.92 3.88
C PRO A 170 7.83 -10.84 5.05
N PRO A 171 7.92 -12.18 4.89
CA PRO A 171 7.64 -13.07 6.00
C PRO A 171 8.45 -12.59 7.19
N THR A 172 7.82 -12.43 8.36
CA THR A 172 8.53 -12.14 9.60
C THR A 172 9.56 -13.25 9.79
N THR A 173 10.79 -13.02 9.38
CA THR A 173 11.87 -13.98 9.57
C THR A 173 11.96 -14.17 11.08
N PRO A 174 11.83 -15.41 11.61
CA PRO A 174 12.10 -15.66 13.01
C PRO A 174 13.47 -15.10 13.30
N VAL A 175 13.55 -14.11 14.21
CA VAL A 175 14.84 -13.59 14.65
C VAL A 175 15.63 -14.80 15.16
N PRO A 176 16.82 -15.11 14.60
CA PRO A 176 17.65 -16.17 15.14
C PRO A 176 17.94 -15.80 16.59
N LEU A 177 17.40 -16.58 17.53
CA LEU A 177 17.86 -16.48 18.91
C LEU A 177 19.38 -16.69 18.85
N PRO A 178 20.20 -15.81 19.47
CA PRO A 178 21.62 -16.06 19.56
C PRO A 178 21.79 -17.44 20.20
N ALA A 179 22.49 -18.34 19.51
CA ALA A 179 22.91 -19.65 20.01
C ALA A 179 23.99 -19.48 21.09
N GLY A 180 23.67 -18.71 22.13
CA GLY A 180 24.59 -18.21 23.15
C GLY A 180 24.35 -18.79 24.53
N VAL A 181 23.56 -19.86 24.68
CA VAL A 181 23.39 -20.54 25.98
C VAL A 181 23.29 -22.04 25.76
N LEU A 182 24.43 -22.72 25.73
CA LEU A 182 24.64 -24.09 26.24
C LEU A 182 26.15 -24.34 26.29
N LEU A 183 26.82 -23.57 27.14
CA LEU A 183 28.23 -23.76 27.45
C LEU A 183 28.39 -23.69 28.96
N LEU A 184 27.83 -24.69 29.66
CA LEU A 184 28.20 -25.03 31.03
C LEU A 184 27.58 -26.39 31.40
N GLY A 185 28.44 -27.39 31.59
CA GLY A 185 28.12 -28.55 32.42
C GLY A 185 28.30 -29.91 31.74
N SER A 186 29.54 -30.36 31.57
CA SER A 186 30.05 -31.63 32.10
C SER A 186 31.37 -32.01 31.43
N ALA A 187 32.47 -31.43 31.91
CA ALA A 187 33.73 -32.16 31.91
C ALA A 187 33.62 -33.21 33.02
N VAL A 188 33.83 -34.49 32.68
CA VAL A 188 34.52 -35.52 33.49
C VAL A 188 34.31 -36.91 32.85
N ALA A 189 35.45 -37.54 32.55
CA ALA A 189 35.76 -38.97 32.51
C ALA A 189 35.31 -39.88 31.34
N GLY A 190 36.30 -40.62 30.82
CA GLY A 190 36.12 -41.98 30.27
C GLY A 190 36.52 -42.12 28.80
N LEU A 191 37.81 -42.17 28.45
CA LEU A 191 38.60 -43.41 28.30
C LEU A 191 38.04 -44.47 27.32
N GLY A 192 38.86 -44.84 26.33
CA GLY A 192 38.70 -46.02 25.48
C GLY A 192 38.10 -45.69 24.12
N GLY A 193 38.71 -45.98 22.99
CA GLY A 193 39.79 -46.90 22.68
C GLY A 193 39.60 -47.24 21.21
N ALA A 194 40.71 -47.25 20.46
CA ALA A 194 40.72 -47.80 19.13
C ALA A 194 40.12 -49.21 19.13
N THR A 195 39.30 -49.55 18.13
CA THR A 195 39.34 -50.86 17.47
C THR A 195 38.41 -50.87 16.27
N ALA A 196 39.00 -51.31 15.16
CA ALA A 196 38.29 -51.88 14.04
C ALA A 196 37.34 -53.00 14.49
N LEU A 197 36.28 -53.26 13.72
CA LEU A 197 36.04 -54.52 13.03
C LEU A 197 34.59 -54.61 12.55
N LYS A 198 34.46 -54.97 11.27
CA LYS A 198 33.49 -55.94 10.71
C LYS A 198 32.09 -56.00 11.36
N ARG A 199 31.05 -55.87 10.53
CA ARG A 199 30.34 -57.06 10.01
C ARG A 199 29.19 -56.73 9.05
N CYS A 200 29.00 -57.69 8.16
CA CYS A 200 27.99 -57.83 7.12
C CYS A 200 26.54 -57.74 7.61
N LYS A 201 25.68 -57.25 6.71
CA LYS A 201 24.33 -57.76 6.41
C LYS A 201 24.12 -57.54 4.90
N SER A 202 24.15 -58.56 4.04
CA SER A 202 23.19 -59.66 3.82
C SER A 202 21.92 -59.25 3.05
N LYS A 203 21.85 -59.77 1.81
CA LYS A 203 20.69 -60.14 0.96
C LYS A 203 19.86 -59.07 0.25
N ARG A 204 19.89 -59.12 -1.09
CA ARG A 204 18.74 -59.36 -2.03
C ARG A 204 19.32 -59.57 -3.44
N ASN A 205 19.38 -60.81 -3.93
CA ASN A 205 18.45 -61.40 -4.92
C ASN A 205 18.22 -60.52 -6.16
N GLN A 206 18.93 -60.78 -7.26
CA GLN A 206 18.48 -61.60 -8.40
C GLN A 206 19.68 -61.94 -9.28
#